data_AF-A0A368H2P7-F1
#
_entry.id   AF-A0A368H2P7-F1
#
_cell.length_a   1.000
_cell.length_b   1.000
_cell.length_c   1.000
_cell.angle_alpha   90.00
_cell.angle_beta   90.00
_cell.angle_gamma   90.00
#
_symmetry.space_group_name_H-M   'P 1'
#
loop_
_entity.id
_entity.type
_entity.pdbx_description
1 polymer ?
#
loop_
_entity_poly.entity_id
_entity_poly.type
_entity_poly.pdbx_seq_one_letter_code
_entity_poly.pdbx_strand_id
1 'polypeptide(L)'
;MRLTFLVLLLAVCVHAGVFSELGEKVKNIFGGEGSVRDKIKDGLRKIFNSTSVLKIREKLSKLKDKIRKTLQLSPEMMASLKERLAKLRQIKHVHVHESGDTIDEINENSKIGEYLFQSDIVLTNQQMEEVEEDVEEETSGINRTKRQAFRDRRYPKTIWSEGVNYYFDYSASEKVRSVFRKGAKEWEKDTCIDMRENSTATDRIRVFAEKGCWSYVGRIGRKQDLSLGRGCESIGTAAHELGHALGLFHTMSRHDRDSYITLNTHNIKPDWLDQFTKQTVHTNENYGITYDYGSIMHYGGTSASHNRKPTMVPFDTKHQETLGSPFISFYDLLMLNTHYNCLGWL
;
A
#
# COMPACT_ATOMS: atom_id res chain seq x y z
N MET A 1 -26.37 13.77 -63.10
CA MET A 1 -25.35 12.74 -62.79
C MET A 1 -24.29 13.38 -61.93
N ARG A 2 -23.99 12.93 -60.71
CA ARG A 2 -23.45 11.62 -60.27
C ARG A 2 -22.00 11.36 -60.73
N LEU A 3 -21.08 11.54 -59.78
CA LEU A 3 -20.32 10.42 -59.21
C LEU A 3 -19.36 9.62 -60.13
N THR A 4 -18.54 10.27 -60.96
CA THR A 4 -17.51 9.56 -61.76
C THR A 4 -16.11 10.20 -61.79
N PHE A 5 -15.86 11.30 -61.07
CA PHE A 5 -14.53 11.96 -61.06
C PHE A 5 -13.65 11.66 -59.83
N LEU A 6 -14.12 10.84 -58.88
CA LEU A 6 -13.38 10.52 -57.64
C LEU A 6 -12.72 9.13 -57.62
N VAL A 7 -12.80 8.35 -58.71
CA VAL A 7 -12.39 6.93 -58.74
C VAL A 7 -11.13 6.68 -59.60
N LEU A 8 -10.68 7.68 -60.37
CA LEU A 8 -9.54 7.57 -61.30
C LEU A 8 -8.23 8.23 -60.80
N LEU A 9 -8.12 8.43 -59.48
CA LEU A 9 -6.89 8.86 -58.78
C LEU A 9 -6.44 7.85 -57.71
N LEU A 10 -6.89 6.58 -57.84
CA LEU A 10 -6.46 5.43 -57.03
C LEU A 10 -5.82 4.30 -57.85
N ALA A 11 -5.50 4.56 -59.12
CA ALA A 11 -4.69 3.70 -59.97
C ALA A 11 -3.49 4.51 -60.50
N VAL A 12 -2.34 3.84 -60.68
CA VAL A 12 -1.05 4.45 -61.07
C VAL A 12 -0.35 5.27 -59.97
N CYS A 13 -0.08 4.61 -58.84
CA CYS A 13 1.22 4.72 -58.15
C CYS A 13 1.69 3.35 -57.61
N VAL A 14 1.32 2.26 -58.29
CA VAL A 14 1.87 0.91 -58.06
C VAL A 14 3.11 0.76 -58.95
N HIS A 15 4.23 1.39 -58.55
CA HIS A 15 5.63 1.02 -58.88
C HIS A 15 6.65 2.01 -58.27
N ALA A 16 6.68 2.09 -56.93
CA ALA A 16 7.84 2.58 -56.18
C ALA A 16 7.81 1.95 -54.78
N GLY A 17 8.90 1.26 -54.38
CA GLY A 17 8.90 0.42 -53.19
C GLY A 17 9.02 1.21 -51.88
N VAL A 18 7.90 1.45 -51.20
CA VAL A 18 7.86 2.08 -49.86
C VAL A 18 7.12 1.21 -48.81
N PHE A 19 6.66 0.01 -49.19
CA PHE A 19 5.88 -0.88 -48.32
C PHE A 19 6.56 -2.21 -47.91
N SER A 20 7.78 -2.49 -48.37
CA SER A 20 8.57 -3.64 -47.89
C SER A 20 9.03 -3.46 -46.44
N GLU A 21 9.55 -2.27 -46.11
CA GLU A 21 10.15 -1.98 -44.80
C GLU A 21 9.13 -1.93 -43.64
N LEU A 22 7.86 -1.59 -43.95
CA LEU A 22 6.78 -1.59 -42.98
C LEU A 22 6.24 -3.02 -42.74
N GLY A 23 6.28 -3.88 -43.76
CA GLY A 23 5.84 -5.27 -43.68
C GLY A 23 6.74 -6.14 -42.80
N GLU A 24 8.06 -5.99 -42.90
CA GLU A 24 9.00 -6.73 -42.03
C GLU A 24 8.94 -6.25 -40.57
N LYS A 25 8.80 -4.94 -40.33
CA LYS A 25 8.60 -4.39 -38.98
C LYS A 25 7.33 -4.93 -38.32
N VAL A 26 6.25 -5.17 -39.07
CA VAL A 26 5.01 -5.75 -38.51
C VAL A 26 5.09 -7.27 -38.34
N LYS A 27 5.81 -8.00 -39.21
CA LYS A 27 6.02 -9.45 -39.04
C LYS A 27 6.85 -9.77 -37.78
N ASN A 28 7.86 -8.95 -37.45
CA ASN A 28 8.63 -9.09 -36.22
C ASN A 28 7.86 -8.74 -34.92
N ILE A 29 6.66 -8.17 -35.02
CA ILE A 29 5.79 -7.85 -33.86
C ILE A 29 4.79 -8.98 -33.58
N PHE A 30 4.42 -9.78 -34.58
CA PHE A 30 3.37 -10.81 -34.45
C PHE A 30 3.79 -12.25 -34.85
N GLY A 31 5.05 -12.47 -35.26
CA GLY A 31 5.58 -13.79 -35.60
C GLY A 31 6.62 -14.29 -34.59
N GLY A 32 6.18 -14.88 -33.48
CA GLY A 32 7.11 -15.46 -32.50
C GLY A 32 6.44 -16.07 -31.26
N GLU A 33 6.07 -17.34 -31.30
CA GLU A 33 5.58 -18.12 -30.14
C GLU A 33 6.67 -18.44 -29.08
N GLY A 34 7.82 -17.75 -29.13
CA GLY A 34 8.91 -17.87 -28.16
C GLY A 34 9.47 -16.52 -27.72
N SER A 35 9.91 -16.46 -26.46
CA SER A 35 10.73 -15.39 -25.83
C SER A 35 10.06 -14.16 -25.18
N VAL A 36 8.77 -13.84 -25.37
CA VAL A 36 8.09 -12.89 -24.45
C VAL A 36 7.97 -13.49 -23.04
N ARG A 37 7.82 -14.82 -22.96
CA ARG A 37 7.72 -15.54 -21.70
C ARG A 37 9.06 -15.67 -20.96
N ASP A 38 10.21 -15.42 -21.59
CA ASP A 38 11.50 -15.95 -21.13
C ASP A 38 12.60 -14.90 -20.87
N LYS A 39 12.25 -13.60 -20.85
CA LYS A 39 13.19 -12.51 -20.47
C LYS A 39 12.72 -11.63 -19.29
N ILE A 40 11.68 -12.05 -18.56
CA ILE A 40 11.06 -11.27 -17.44
C ILE A 40 10.93 -12.14 -16.15
N LYS A 41 11.59 -13.31 -16.05
CA LYS A 41 11.08 -14.39 -15.18
C LYS A 41 11.53 -14.45 -13.70
N ASP A 42 12.78 -14.23 -13.34
CA ASP A 42 13.34 -15.04 -12.23
C ASP A 42 13.21 -14.52 -10.78
N GLY A 43 12.91 -13.23 -10.55
CA GLY A 43 12.63 -12.68 -9.20
C GLY A 43 11.13 -12.46 -8.99
N LEU A 44 10.68 -11.28 -9.42
CA LEU A 44 9.31 -10.75 -9.57
C LEU A 44 8.12 -11.74 -9.62
N ARG A 45 8.26 -12.92 -10.22
CA ARG A 45 7.11 -13.76 -10.55
C ARG A 45 6.47 -14.45 -9.35
N LYS A 46 7.22 -14.88 -8.32
CA LYS A 46 6.66 -15.86 -7.38
C LYS A 46 5.53 -15.32 -6.51
N ILE A 47 5.58 -14.07 -6.06
CA ILE A 47 4.57 -13.48 -5.16
C ILE A 47 3.48 -12.79 -5.97
N PHE A 48 3.83 -11.79 -6.79
CA PHE A 48 2.86 -11.00 -7.56
C PHE A 48 2.22 -11.74 -8.75
N ASN A 49 2.81 -12.86 -9.20
CA ASN A 49 2.14 -13.79 -10.12
C ASN A 49 1.74 -15.10 -9.41
N SER A 50 1.67 -15.11 -8.07
CA SER A 50 1.00 -16.18 -7.35
C SER A 50 -0.50 -16.15 -7.64
N THR A 51 -1.11 -17.32 -7.70
CA THR A 51 -2.58 -17.46 -7.84
C THR A 51 -3.33 -16.78 -6.70
N SER A 52 -2.70 -16.59 -5.53
CA SER A 52 -3.32 -15.93 -4.37
C SER A 52 -3.43 -14.41 -4.59
N VAL A 53 -2.32 -13.74 -4.90
CA VAL A 53 -2.30 -12.26 -5.09
C VAL A 53 -3.19 -11.85 -6.27
N LEU A 54 -3.18 -12.61 -7.36
CA LEU A 54 -4.05 -12.34 -8.51
C LEU A 54 -5.54 -12.48 -8.17
N LYS A 55 -5.93 -13.49 -7.37
CA LYS A 55 -7.31 -13.64 -6.86
C LYS A 55 -7.72 -12.51 -5.92
N ILE A 56 -6.81 -12.08 -5.05
CA ILE A 56 -7.03 -10.97 -4.11
C ILE A 56 -7.25 -9.65 -4.89
N ARG A 57 -6.44 -9.38 -5.92
CA ARG A 57 -6.66 -8.23 -6.82
C ARG A 57 -8.00 -8.32 -7.56
N GLU A 58 -8.40 -9.51 -8.03
CA GLU A 58 -9.71 -9.71 -8.67
C GLU A 58 -10.88 -9.43 -7.70
N LYS A 59 -10.76 -9.85 -6.44
CA LYS A 59 -11.70 -9.54 -5.35
C LYS A 59 -11.79 -8.02 -5.10
N LEU A 60 -10.67 -7.34 -4.85
CA LEU A 60 -10.61 -5.88 -4.67
C LEU A 60 -11.25 -5.12 -5.84
N SER A 61 -10.98 -5.55 -7.09
CA SER A 61 -11.59 -4.95 -8.29
C SER A 61 -13.12 -5.02 -8.28
N LYS A 62 -13.71 -6.13 -7.81
CA LYS A 62 -15.17 -6.29 -7.67
C LYS A 62 -15.78 -5.40 -6.59
N LEU A 63 -14.99 -5.01 -5.59
CA LEU A 63 -15.42 -4.08 -4.52
C LEU A 63 -15.34 -2.60 -4.94
N LYS A 64 -14.66 -2.25 -6.03
CA LYS A 64 -14.32 -0.87 -6.40
C LYS A 64 -15.50 0.09 -6.41
N ASP A 65 -16.67 -0.32 -6.92
CA ASP A 65 -17.88 0.52 -6.93
C ASP A 65 -18.59 0.60 -5.56
N LYS A 66 -18.43 -0.41 -4.69
CA LYS A 66 -18.87 -0.33 -3.28
C LYS A 66 -17.99 0.68 -2.53
N ILE A 67 -16.67 0.54 -2.65
CA ILE A 67 -15.69 1.45 -2.01
C ILE A 67 -15.87 2.89 -2.53
N ARG A 68 -16.07 3.08 -3.83
CA ARG A 68 -16.37 4.42 -4.39
C ARG A 68 -17.59 5.09 -3.73
N LYS A 69 -18.61 4.33 -3.31
CA LYS A 69 -19.78 4.87 -2.59
C LYS A 69 -19.46 5.25 -1.15
N THR A 70 -18.66 4.46 -0.43
CA THR A 70 -18.27 4.77 0.97
C THR A 70 -17.37 6.00 1.09
N LEU A 71 -16.74 6.42 -0.02
CA LEU A 71 -15.88 7.60 -0.12
C LEU A 71 -16.62 8.87 -0.63
N GLN A 72 -17.95 8.82 -0.80
CA GLN A 72 -18.72 10.00 -1.23
C GLN A 72 -18.95 10.97 -0.07
N LEU A 73 -18.64 12.25 -0.31
CA LEU A 73 -18.85 13.33 0.67
C LEU A 73 -20.21 13.99 0.44
N SER A 74 -20.92 14.31 1.52
CA SER A 74 -22.15 15.11 1.45
C SER A 74 -21.86 16.55 0.99
N PRO A 75 -22.87 17.33 0.54
CA PRO A 75 -22.70 18.74 0.21
C PRO A 75 -22.08 19.57 1.34
N GLU A 76 -22.47 19.29 2.60
CA GLU A 76 -21.98 19.93 3.80
C GLU A 76 -20.51 19.56 4.07
N MET A 77 -20.16 18.27 3.96
CA MET A 77 -18.78 17.80 4.08
C MET A 77 -17.89 18.42 2.99
N MET A 78 -18.40 18.54 1.75
CA MET A 78 -17.71 19.19 0.64
C MET A 78 -17.49 20.70 0.86
N ALA A 79 -18.47 21.40 1.45
CA ALA A 79 -18.31 22.81 1.81
C ALA A 79 -17.25 22.99 2.91
N SER A 80 -17.32 22.17 3.96
CA SER A 80 -16.37 22.15 5.07
C SER A 80 -14.94 21.80 4.62
N LEU A 81 -14.80 20.86 3.68
CA LEU A 81 -13.54 20.51 3.04
C LEU A 81 -12.95 21.68 2.25
N LYS A 82 -13.76 22.40 1.46
CA LYS A 82 -13.30 23.59 0.70
C LYS A 82 -12.75 24.68 1.63
N GLU A 83 -13.40 24.90 2.78
CA GLU A 83 -12.93 25.88 3.77
C GLU A 83 -11.56 25.48 4.36
N ARG A 84 -11.36 24.20 4.70
CA ARG A 84 -10.06 23.70 5.18
C ARG A 84 -8.98 23.75 4.10
N LEU A 85 -9.29 23.34 2.86
CA LEU A 85 -8.36 23.41 1.72
C LEU A 85 -7.83 24.83 1.49
N ALA A 86 -8.65 25.87 1.70
CA ALA A 86 -8.23 27.26 1.58
C ALA A 86 -7.26 27.73 2.70
N LYS A 87 -7.18 27.00 3.82
CA LYS A 87 -6.27 27.28 4.94
C LYS A 87 -4.95 26.51 4.86
N LEU A 88 -4.84 25.53 3.95
CA LEU A 88 -3.63 24.72 3.79
C LEU A 88 -2.48 25.53 3.18
N ARG A 89 -1.27 25.29 3.67
CA ARG A 89 -0.03 25.87 3.13
C ARG A 89 0.30 25.19 1.80
N GLN A 90 0.81 25.95 0.83
CA GLN A 90 1.38 25.36 -0.38
C GLN A 90 2.76 24.77 -0.07
N ILE A 91 2.85 23.44 -0.12
CA ILE A 91 4.11 22.70 0.03
C ILE A 91 4.79 22.61 -1.34
N LYS A 92 6.07 23.00 -1.43
CA LYS A 92 6.87 22.88 -2.65
C LYS A 92 7.79 21.66 -2.53
N HIS A 93 7.58 20.64 -3.36
CA HIS A 93 8.51 19.54 -3.52
C HIS A 93 9.65 20.00 -4.43
N VAL A 94 10.83 20.25 -3.84
CA VAL A 94 12.02 20.79 -4.53
C VAL A 94 13.00 19.67 -4.91
N HIS A 95 13.03 18.60 -4.14
CA HIS A 95 13.70 17.34 -4.48
C HIS A 95 12.63 16.27 -4.62
N VAL A 96 12.79 15.38 -5.60
CA VAL A 96 11.95 14.20 -5.82
C VAL A 96 12.90 13.08 -6.21
N HIS A 97 12.93 12.00 -5.44
CA HIS A 97 13.74 10.82 -5.75
C HIS A 97 13.18 10.08 -6.97
N GLU A 98 14.05 9.56 -7.83
CA GLU A 98 13.65 8.81 -9.04
C GLU A 98 12.79 7.58 -8.70
N SER A 99 13.01 6.98 -7.53
CA SER A 99 12.20 5.88 -7.01
C SER A 99 10.82 6.32 -6.52
N GLY A 100 10.63 7.59 -6.12
CA GLY A 100 9.53 8.06 -5.28
C GLY A 100 10.01 8.48 -3.89
N ASP A 101 9.31 9.41 -3.26
CA ASP A 101 9.64 9.97 -1.94
C ASP A 101 8.87 9.25 -0.80
N THR A 102 7.73 8.61 -1.12
CA THR A 102 6.92 7.81 -0.18
C THR A 102 6.89 6.33 -0.58
N ILE A 103 6.47 5.45 0.35
CA ILE A 103 6.25 4.03 0.06
C ILE A 103 5.24 3.85 -1.07
N ASP A 104 4.14 4.61 -1.06
CA ASP A 104 3.10 4.50 -2.09
C ASP A 104 3.61 4.89 -3.50
N GLU A 105 4.47 5.90 -3.60
CA GLU A 105 5.15 6.27 -4.85
C GLU A 105 6.20 5.23 -5.28
N ILE A 106 6.99 4.69 -4.35
CA ILE A 106 8.00 3.64 -4.62
C ILE A 106 7.34 2.39 -5.21
N ASN A 107 6.18 2.00 -4.68
CA ASN A 107 5.45 0.82 -5.13
C ASN A 107 4.69 1.07 -6.45
N GLU A 108 4.20 2.28 -6.69
CA GLU A 108 3.66 2.70 -8.00
C GLU A 108 4.74 2.72 -9.09
N ASN A 109 5.90 3.31 -8.81
CA ASN A 109 7.03 3.39 -9.74
C ASN A 109 7.60 2.00 -10.04
N SER A 110 7.64 1.13 -9.03
CA SER A 110 8.00 -0.29 -9.15
C SER A 110 6.98 -1.14 -9.94
N LYS A 111 5.78 -0.61 -10.19
CA LYS A 111 4.63 -1.28 -10.84
C LYS A 111 4.06 -2.45 -10.04
N ILE A 112 4.03 -2.31 -8.71
CA ILE A 112 3.46 -3.30 -7.78
C ILE A 112 2.34 -2.76 -6.89
N GLY A 113 2.20 -1.43 -6.70
CA GLY A 113 1.24 -0.85 -5.74
C GLY A 113 -0.19 -1.33 -5.93
N GLU A 114 -0.69 -1.42 -7.17
CA GLU A 114 -2.04 -1.95 -7.47
C GLU A 114 -2.22 -3.48 -7.24
N TYR A 115 -1.16 -4.22 -6.90
CA TYR A 115 -1.24 -5.63 -6.48
C TYR A 115 -1.19 -5.79 -4.97
N LEU A 116 -0.95 -4.70 -4.25
CA LEU A 116 -0.86 -4.61 -2.81
C LEU A 116 -2.11 -3.91 -2.31
N PHE A 117 -2.62 -4.37 -1.17
CA PHE A 117 -3.67 -3.65 -0.46
C PHE A 117 -3.01 -2.45 0.22
N GLN A 118 -3.56 -1.24 0.03
CA GLN A 118 -2.95 -0.01 0.56
C GLN A 118 -1.45 0.09 0.20
N SER A 119 -1.13 -0.21 -1.06
CA SER A 119 0.16 -0.06 -1.74
C SER A 119 1.34 -0.89 -1.22
N ASP A 120 1.34 -1.36 0.03
CA ASP A 120 2.44 -2.08 0.70
C ASP A 120 2.00 -3.32 1.51
N ILE A 121 0.71 -3.62 1.64
CA ILE A 121 0.25 -4.81 2.36
C ILE A 121 -0.02 -5.97 1.40
N VAL A 122 0.67 -7.10 1.62
CA VAL A 122 0.29 -8.40 1.04
C VAL A 122 -0.76 -9.05 1.95
N LEU A 123 -2.02 -9.06 1.51
CA LEU A 123 -3.09 -9.76 2.22
C LEU A 123 -2.96 -11.29 2.08
N THR A 124 -3.35 -12.00 3.14
CA THR A 124 -3.76 -13.41 3.04
C THR A 124 -5.19 -13.52 2.50
N ASN A 125 -5.60 -14.71 2.02
CA ASN A 125 -6.98 -14.91 1.55
C ASN A 125 -8.02 -14.62 2.64
N GLN A 126 -7.74 -14.96 3.90
CA GLN A 126 -8.63 -14.68 5.03
C GLN A 126 -8.74 -13.17 5.29
N GLN A 127 -7.63 -12.44 5.28
CA GLN A 127 -7.65 -10.98 5.43
C GLN A 127 -8.39 -10.30 4.27
N MET A 128 -8.36 -10.89 3.05
CA MET A 128 -9.17 -10.39 1.94
C MET A 128 -10.68 -10.69 2.12
N GLU A 129 -11.05 -11.84 2.66
CA GLU A 129 -12.46 -12.15 3.00
C GLU A 129 -12.97 -11.19 4.10
N GLU A 130 -12.13 -10.89 5.08
CA GLU A 130 -12.36 -9.87 6.10
C GLU A 130 -12.53 -8.46 5.49
N VAL A 131 -11.71 -8.07 4.52
CA VAL A 131 -11.89 -6.78 3.77
C VAL A 131 -13.16 -6.78 2.90
N GLU A 132 -13.58 -7.92 2.35
CA GLU A 132 -14.87 -8.04 1.64
C GLU A 132 -16.05 -7.81 2.60
N GLU A 133 -16.08 -8.51 3.75
CA GLU A 133 -17.09 -8.32 4.80
C GLU A 133 -17.13 -6.84 5.25
N ASP A 134 -15.96 -6.24 5.50
CA ASP A 134 -15.81 -4.85 5.98
C ASP A 134 -16.43 -3.80 5.03
N VAL A 135 -16.23 -3.97 3.71
CA VAL A 135 -16.81 -3.10 2.67
C VAL A 135 -18.33 -3.30 2.51
N GLU A 136 -18.81 -4.53 2.67
CA GLU A 136 -20.24 -4.85 2.60
C GLU A 136 -21.03 -4.27 3.78
N GLU A 137 -20.49 -4.38 5.00
CA GLU A 137 -21.08 -3.77 6.20
C GLU A 137 -21.18 -2.25 6.06
N GLU A 138 -20.11 -1.59 5.62
CA GLU A 138 -20.06 -0.13 5.43
C GLU A 138 -21.08 0.34 4.38
N THR A 139 -21.23 -0.38 3.26
CA THR A 139 -22.24 -0.04 2.24
C THR A 139 -23.67 -0.37 2.65
N SER A 140 -23.88 -1.26 3.61
CA SER A 140 -25.20 -1.63 4.13
C SER A 140 -25.70 -0.71 5.26
N GLY A 141 -24.86 0.19 5.78
CA GLY A 141 -25.23 1.12 6.86
C GLY A 141 -25.49 0.45 8.21
N ILE A 142 -25.07 -0.81 8.40
CA ILE A 142 -25.25 -1.54 9.66
C ILE A 142 -24.23 -1.01 10.67
N ASN A 143 -24.71 -0.22 11.63
CA ASN A 143 -23.87 0.54 12.52
C ASN A 143 -23.41 -0.30 13.74
N ARG A 144 -22.34 -1.07 13.55
CA ARG A 144 -21.50 -1.56 14.66
C ARG A 144 -20.29 -0.64 14.79
N THR A 145 -19.87 -0.33 16.02
CA THR A 145 -18.61 0.40 16.33
C THR A 145 -17.42 -0.32 15.72
N LYS A 146 -16.33 0.33 15.27
CA LYS A 146 -15.20 -0.27 14.49
C LYS A 146 -13.79 0.12 15.09
N ARG A 147 -12.56 -0.32 14.68
CA ARG A 147 -11.23 0.05 15.33
C ARG A 147 -9.88 0.10 14.46
N GLN A 148 -8.63 -0.24 14.94
CA GLN A 148 -7.26 0.06 14.32
C GLN A 148 -6.16 -1.06 14.17
N ALA A 149 -5.84 -1.88 15.17
CA ALA A 149 -4.75 -2.88 15.14
C ALA A 149 -5.26 -4.30 14.83
N PHE A 150 -4.55 -5.10 14.02
CA PHE A 150 -5.05 -6.36 13.47
C PHE A 150 -5.42 -7.40 14.53
N ARG A 151 -6.71 -7.43 14.89
CA ARG A 151 -7.26 -8.27 15.94
C ARG A 151 -8.33 -9.17 15.33
N ASP A 152 -7.90 -10.04 14.43
CA ASP A 152 -8.77 -10.98 13.73
C ASP A 152 -9.45 -11.98 14.67
N ARG A 153 -10.38 -12.75 14.11
CA ARG A 153 -11.10 -13.84 14.78
C ARG A 153 -10.18 -14.92 15.39
N ARG A 154 -8.88 -14.89 15.11
CA ARG A 154 -7.87 -15.86 15.60
C ARG A 154 -6.94 -15.27 16.67
N TYR A 155 -6.97 -13.96 16.94
CA TYR A 155 -6.16 -13.33 17.99
C TYR A 155 -6.28 -14.09 19.34
N PRO A 156 -5.18 -14.35 20.07
CA PRO A 156 -3.80 -13.89 19.84
C PRO A 156 -2.95 -14.82 18.97
N LYS A 157 -3.53 -15.74 18.19
CA LYS A 157 -2.73 -16.65 17.33
C LYS A 157 -2.03 -15.91 16.18
N THR A 158 -2.39 -14.67 15.89
CA THR A 158 -1.86 -13.83 14.81
C THR A 158 -0.72 -12.89 15.26
N ILE A 159 -0.35 -12.89 16.54
CA ILE A 159 0.84 -12.17 17.04
C ILE A 159 2.08 -13.07 17.12
N TRP A 160 3.25 -12.44 17.29
CA TRP A 160 4.54 -13.10 17.52
C TRP A 160 4.77 -13.39 19.02
N SER A 161 4.07 -14.40 19.55
CA SER A 161 4.01 -14.68 20.99
C SER A 161 5.33 -15.08 21.68
N GLU A 162 6.33 -15.51 20.92
CA GLU A 162 7.64 -15.96 21.44
C GLU A 162 8.79 -15.03 21.01
N GLY A 163 8.49 -13.84 20.49
CA GLY A 163 9.44 -12.97 19.80
C GLY A 163 9.45 -13.20 18.27
N VAL A 164 10.02 -12.24 17.55
CA VAL A 164 10.04 -12.19 16.08
C VAL A 164 11.38 -12.71 15.57
N ASN A 165 11.36 -13.90 14.99
CA ASN A 165 12.55 -14.40 14.30
C ASN A 165 12.62 -13.81 12.89
N TYR A 166 13.80 -13.42 12.43
CA TYR A 166 14.03 -12.95 11.06
C TYR A 166 15.34 -13.49 10.49
N TYR A 167 15.53 -13.38 9.18
CA TYR A 167 16.84 -13.55 8.55
C TYR A 167 16.95 -12.74 7.26
N PHE A 168 18.18 -12.44 6.85
CA PHE A 168 18.46 -11.78 5.59
C PHE A 168 18.66 -12.78 4.46
N ASP A 169 17.97 -12.53 3.36
CA ASP A 169 18.23 -13.20 2.09
C ASP A 169 19.50 -12.67 1.42
N TYR A 170 20.05 -13.41 0.46
CA TYR A 170 21.26 -12.99 -0.26
C TYR A 170 21.07 -11.70 -1.07
N SER A 171 19.84 -11.32 -1.42
CA SER A 171 19.57 -10.04 -2.10
C SER A 171 19.56 -8.81 -1.16
N ALA A 172 19.52 -9.01 0.17
CA ALA A 172 19.54 -7.91 1.13
C ALA A 172 20.96 -7.30 1.23
N SER A 173 21.16 -6.14 0.60
CA SER A 173 22.43 -5.39 0.68
C SER A 173 22.76 -4.98 2.12
N GLU A 174 24.04 -4.72 2.43
CA GLU A 174 24.44 -4.24 3.77
C GLU A 174 23.71 -2.96 4.20
N LYS A 175 23.29 -2.12 3.23
CA LYS A 175 22.43 -0.96 3.52
C LYS A 175 21.04 -1.40 4.00
N VAL A 176 20.38 -2.33 3.31
CA VAL A 176 19.09 -2.93 3.73
C VAL A 176 19.22 -3.58 5.11
N ARG A 177 20.27 -4.39 5.32
CA ARG A 177 20.55 -5.05 6.60
C ARG A 177 20.76 -4.04 7.73
N SER A 178 21.44 -2.92 7.45
CA SER A 178 21.67 -1.84 8.40
C SER A 178 20.38 -1.12 8.79
N VAL A 179 19.53 -0.73 7.82
CA VAL A 179 18.29 -0.01 8.14
C VAL A 179 17.23 -0.89 8.78
N PHE A 180 17.13 -2.18 8.38
CA PHE A 180 16.26 -3.13 9.05
C PHE A 180 16.62 -3.31 10.52
N ARG A 181 17.90 -3.54 10.84
CA ARG A 181 18.35 -3.68 12.24
C ARG A 181 18.11 -2.41 13.05
N LYS A 182 18.17 -1.22 12.44
CA LYS A 182 17.84 0.05 13.10
C LYS A 182 16.33 0.20 13.33
N GLY A 183 15.50 -0.02 12.31
CA GLY A 183 14.04 0.03 12.45
C GLY A 183 13.50 -0.99 13.45
N ALA A 184 14.10 -2.18 13.51
CA ALA A 184 13.86 -3.17 14.57
C ALA A 184 14.18 -2.61 15.95
N LYS A 185 15.35 -1.98 16.12
CA LYS A 185 15.77 -1.40 17.40
C LYS A 185 14.89 -0.23 17.87
N GLU A 186 14.27 0.55 16.97
CA GLU A 186 13.29 1.56 17.37
C GLU A 186 12.04 0.93 18.01
N TRP A 187 11.58 -0.23 17.53
CA TRP A 187 10.49 -0.99 18.17
C TRP A 187 10.92 -1.66 19.47
N GLU A 188 12.06 -2.37 19.49
CA GLU A 188 12.57 -3.08 20.67
C GLU A 188 12.94 -2.15 21.85
N LYS A 189 13.18 -0.86 21.60
CA LYS A 189 13.63 0.10 22.61
C LYS A 189 12.56 0.43 23.65
N ASP A 190 11.34 0.66 23.20
CA ASP A 190 10.22 1.14 24.02
C ASP A 190 9.03 0.15 24.03
N THR A 191 9.27 -1.12 23.63
CA THR A 191 8.31 -2.22 23.71
C THR A 191 8.96 -3.53 24.14
N CYS A 192 8.16 -4.54 24.49
CA CYS A 192 8.62 -5.89 24.81
C CYS A 192 9.03 -6.75 23.60
N ILE A 193 8.97 -6.22 22.37
CA ILE A 193 9.25 -6.99 21.17
C ILE A 193 10.73 -7.43 21.16
N ASP A 194 10.98 -8.71 20.92
CA ASP A 194 12.30 -9.33 20.83
C ASP A 194 12.59 -9.74 19.38
N MET A 195 13.54 -9.08 18.71
CA MET A 195 13.86 -9.29 17.30
C MET A 195 15.13 -10.13 17.14
N ARG A 196 15.00 -11.40 16.73
CA ARG A 196 16.12 -12.37 16.72
C ARG A 196 16.50 -12.83 15.31
N GLU A 197 17.77 -12.68 14.93
CA GLU A 197 18.28 -13.20 13.65
C GLU A 197 18.43 -14.74 13.73
N ASN A 198 17.45 -15.47 13.18
CA ASN A 198 17.39 -16.93 13.18
C ASN A 198 16.76 -17.45 11.87
N SER A 199 17.61 -18.01 11.00
CA SER A 199 17.24 -18.53 9.68
C SER A 199 16.62 -19.93 9.68
N THR A 200 16.61 -20.64 10.83
CA THR A 200 16.07 -22.01 10.96
C THR A 200 14.75 -22.06 11.73
N ALA A 201 14.40 -21.03 12.50
CA ALA A 201 13.13 -20.91 13.22
C ALA A 201 11.91 -21.17 12.31
N THR A 202 10.95 -21.99 12.77
CA THR A 202 9.78 -22.39 11.96
C THR A 202 9.01 -21.18 11.42
N ASP A 203 8.67 -20.26 12.32
CA ASP A 203 8.02 -18.99 11.99
C ASP A 203 9.08 -17.89 11.98
N ARG A 204 9.24 -17.20 10.84
CA ARG A 204 10.26 -16.16 10.66
C ARG A 204 10.00 -15.23 9.48
N ILE A 205 10.53 -14.02 9.56
CA ILE A 205 10.53 -13.04 8.47
C ILE A 205 11.79 -13.25 7.60
N ARG A 206 11.63 -13.37 6.28
CA ARG A 206 12.73 -13.26 5.30
C ARG A 206 12.78 -11.83 4.80
N VAL A 207 13.82 -11.10 5.20
CA VAL A 207 14.10 -9.74 4.74
C VAL A 207 14.91 -9.83 3.45
N PHE A 208 14.40 -9.26 2.37
CA PHE A 208 15.02 -9.34 1.03
C PHE A 208 14.77 -8.07 0.21
N ALA A 209 15.59 -7.84 -0.81
CA ALA A 209 15.38 -6.75 -1.76
C ALA A 209 14.67 -7.28 -3.01
N GLU A 210 13.35 -7.16 -3.05
CA GLU A 210 12.53 -7.34 -4.26
C GLU A 210 12.20 -5.95 -4.83
N LYS A 211 11.24 -5.85 -5.75
CA LYS A 211 10.59 -4.57 -6.01
C LYS A 211 9.80 -4.06 -4.80
N GLY A 212 9.94 -2.76 -4.56
CA GLY A 212 9.16 -1.98 -3.60
C GLY A 212 9.38 -2.33 -2.13
N CYS A 213 8.61 -1.64 -1.28
CA CYS A 213 8.57 -1.80 0.17
C CYS A 213 7.22 -2.43 0.49
N TRP A 214 7.19 -3.59 1.12
CA TRP A 214 5.93 -4.24 1.47
C TRP A 214 6.14 -5.36 2.48
N SER A 215 5.05 -5.69 3.19
CA SER A 215 5.03 -6.68 4.26
C SER A 215 3.69 -7.40 4.33
N TYR A 216 3.59 -8.39 5.21
CA TYR A 216 2.33 -9.00 5.61
C TYR A 216 1.89 -8.38 6.94
N VAL A 217 0.58 -8.26 7.18
CA VAL A 217 0.09 -7.81 8.49
C VAL A 217 0.03 -8.96 9.49
N GLY A 218 0.82 -8.84 10.57
CA GLY A 218 0.94 -9.82 11.66
C GLY A 218 1.71 -11.09 11.29
N ARG A 219 1.68 -12.08 12.20
CA ARG A 219 2.28 -13.41 11.99
C ARG A 219 1.33 -14.29 11.19
N ILE A 220 1.64 -14.54 9.91
CA ILE A 220 0.86 -15.46 9.06
C ILE A 220 1.23 -16.94 9.30
N GLY A 221 2.36 -17.18 9.98
CA GLY A 221 2.92 -18.50 10.26
C GLY A 221 3.87 -18.99 9.15
N ARG A 222 4.81 -19.86 9.53
CA ARG A 222 5.96 -20.28 8.73
C ARG A 222 6.82 -19.08 8.30
N LYS A 223 7.57 -19.23 7.20
CA LYS A 223 8.37 -18.16 6.63
C LYS A 223 7.46 -17.18 5.88
N GLN A 224 7.43 -15.93 6.31
CA GLN A 224 6.81 -14.81 5.59
C GLN A 224 7.89 -13.88 5.03
N ASP A 225 7.63 -13.24 3.89
CA ASP A 225 8.61 -12.39 3.20
C ASP A 225 8.30 -10.90 3.49
N LEU A 226 9.34 -10.07 3.64
CA LEU A 226 9.25 -8.61 3.82
C LEU A 226 10.26 -7.95 2.89
N SER A 227 9.79 -7.09 1.98
CA SER A 227 10.63 -6.44 0.97
C SER A 227 11.13 -5.08 1.42
N LEU A 228 12.43 -4.86 1.27
CA LEU A 228 13.06 -3.54 1.28
C LEU A 228 13.86 -3.39 -0.02
N GLY A 229 13.14 -3.05 -1.09
CA GLY A 229 13.68 -2.83 -2.43
C GLY A 229 14.39 -1.48 -2.63
N ARG A 230 14.71 -1.18 -3.90
CA ARG A 230 15.29 0.11 -4.31
C ARG A 230 14.34 1.26 -3.93
N GLY A 231 14.83 2.20 -3.11
CA GLY A 231 14.07 3.32 -2.55
C GLY A 231 13.67 3.11 -1.09
N CYS A 232 13.63 1.86 -0.61
CA CYS A 232 13.18 1.50 0.73
C CYS A 232 14.29 1.57 1.79
N GLU A 233 15.51 1.98 1.42
CA GLU A 233 16.70 1.91 2.27
C GLU A 233 16.78 3.02 3.35
N SER A 234 15.66 3.30 4.01
CA SER A 234 15.52 4.24 5.13
C SER A 234 15.13 3.52 6.43
N ILE A 235 15.42 4.14 7.58
CA ILE A 235 15.06 3.59 8.89
C ILE A 235 13.54 3.63 9.09
N GLY A 236 12.90 4.74 8.73
CA GLY A 236 11.44 4.91 8.83
C GLY A 236 10.68 3.90 7.98
N THR A 237 11.09 3.68 6.73
CA THR A 237 10.51 2.64 5.86
C THR A 237 10.66 1.25 6.49
N ALA A 238 11.86 0.90 6.96
CA ALA A 238 12.07 -0.40 7.59
C ALA A 238 11.25 -0.58 8.90
N ALA A 239 11.07 0.49 9.68
CA ALA A 239 10.23 0.50 10.87
C ALA A 239 8.73 0.37 10.52
N HIS A 240 8.27 1.01 9.45
CA HIS A 240 6.90 0.91 8.93
C HIS A 240 6.55 -0.53 8.49
N GLU A 241 7.40 -1.15 7.65
CA GLU A 241 7.20 -2.54 7.18
C GLU A 241 7.25 -3.56 8.34
N LEU A 242 8.03 -3.26 9.38
CA LEU A 242 8.02 -3.99 10.63
C LEU A 242 6.74 -3.76 11.43
N GLY A 243 6.20 -2.54 11.47
CA GLY A 243 4.90 -2.23 12.05
C GLY A 243 3.78 -3.11 11.46
N HIS A 244 3.75 -3.26 10.13
CA HIS A 244 2.89 -4.24 9.47
C HIS A 244 3.15 -5.66 9.95
N ALA A 245 4.40 -6.15 9.89
CA ALA A 245 4.74 -7.51 10.31
C ALA A 245 4.37 -7.80 11.78
N LEU A 246 4.34 -6.77 12.62
CA LEU A 246 3.96 -6.81 14.03
C LEU A 246 2.43 -6.78 14.27
N GLY A 247 1.62 -6.40 13.27
CA GLY A 247 0.16 -6.41 13.33
C GLY A 247 -0.53 -5.05 13.16
N LEU A 248 0.19 -4.00 12.76
CA LEU A 248 -0.41 -2.68 12.56
C LEU A 248 -0.92 -2.52 11.12
N PHE A 249 -2.20 -2.17 10.98
CA PHE A 249 -2.72 -1.57 9.76
C PHE A 249 -2.46 -0.06 9.75
N HIS A 250 -2.67 0.54 8.58
CA HIS A 250 -2.58 1.96 8.36
C HIS A 250 -3.52 2.80 9.25
N THR A 251 -3.01 3.91 9.78
CA THR A 251 -3.78 4.83 10.62
C THR A 251 -4.89 5.53 9.83
N MET A 252 -4.70 5.84 8.54
CA MET A 252 -5.79 6.33 7.66
C MET A 252 -6.74 5.24 7.16
N SER A 253 -6.52 3.97 7.52
CA SER A 253 -7.52 2.90 7.35
C SER A 253 -8.40 2.71 8.59
N ARG A 254 -8.13 3.43 9.69
CA ARG A 254 -8.99 3.44 10.89
C ARG A 254 -10.43 3.73 10.52
N HIS A 255 -11.33 3.01 11.17
CA HIS A 255 -12.75 3.23 11.03
C HIS A 255 -13.23 4.64 11.43
N ASP A 256 -12.63 5.25 12.46
CA ASP A 256 -13.00 6.53 13.04
C ASP A 256 -12.32 7.70 12.33
N ARG A 257 -11.44 7.43 11.35
CA ARG A 257 -10.66 8.44 10.63
C ARG A 257 -11.51 9.61 10.12
N ASP A 258 -12.76 9.36 9.73
CA ASP A 258 -13.63 10.37 9.10
C ASP A 258 -14.08 11.43 10.13
N SER A 259 -13.77 11.22 11.41
CA SER A 259 -13.88 12.19 12.52
C SER A 259 -12.62 13.04 12.72
N TYR A 260 -11.56 12.83 11.94
CA TYR A 260 -10.24 13.45 12.07
C TYR A 260 -9.69 13.96 10.73
N ILE A 261 -9.90 13.23 9.64
CA ILE A 261 -9.50 13.57 8.28
C ILE A 261 -10.70 13.55 7.31
N THR A 262 -10.58 14.27 6.20
CA THR A 262 -11.49 14.19 5.07
C THR A 262 -10.73 13.76 3.82
N LEU A 263 -11.26 12.78 3.10
CA LEU A 263 -10.68 12.30 1.85
C LEU A 263 -11.21 13.14 0.67
N ASN A 264 -10.33 13.90 0.03
CA ASN A 264 -10.65 14.60 -1.20
C ASN A 264 -10.48 13.68 -2.42
N THR A 265 -11.49 12.87 -2.68
CA THR A 265 -11.54 11.92 -3.81
C THR A 265 -11.31 12.57 -5.17
N HIS A 266 -11.56 13.88 -5.33
CA HIS A 266 -11.27 14.63 -6.55
C HIS A 266 -9.77 14.78 -6.86
N ASN A 267 -8.88 14.55 -5.91
CA ASN A 267 -7.42 14.57 -6.12
C ASN A 267 -6.80 13.17 -6.18
N ILE A 268 -7.51 12.13 -5.72
CA ILE A 268 -7.03 10.74 -5.72
C ILE A 268 -7.00 10.21 -7.17
N LYS A 269 -6.06 9.32 -7.49
CA LYS A 269 -6.05 8.57 -8.77
C LYS A 269 -7.31 7.68 -8.85
N PRO A 270 -8.12 7.71 -9.93
CA PRO A 270 -9.38 6.96 -9.99
C PRO A 270 -9.29 5.45 -9.76
N ASP A 271 -8.12 4.87 -10.05
CA ASP A 271 -7.81 3.45 -9.89
C ASP A 271 -7.16 3.10 -8.53
N TRP A 272 -7.05 4.08 -7.62
CA TRP A 272 -6.46 3.94 -6.29
C TRP A 272 -7.45 4.27 -5.15
N LEU A 273 -8.76 4.33 -5.44
CA LEU A 273 -9.77 4.63 -4.41
C LEU A 273 -9.87 3.53 -3.34
N ASP A 274 -9.65 2.27 -3.74
CA ASP A 274 -9.58 1.09 -2.88
C ASP A 274 -8.45 1.14 -1.84
N GLN A 275 -7.41 1.92 -2.10
CA GLN A 275 -6.29 2.16 -1.19
C GLN A 275 -6.73 2.93 0.07
N PHE A 276 -7.90 3.58 0.03
CA PHE A 276 -8.53 4.27 1.15
C PHE A 276 -9.72 3.51 1.75
N THR A 277 -9.77 2.18 1.59
CA THR A 277 -10.73 1.32 2.30
C THR A 277 -10.56 1.46 3.82
N LYS A 278 -11.68 1.45 4.58
CA LYS A 278 -11.66 1.41 6.05
C LYS A 278 -11.67 -0.03 6.54
N GLN A 279 -10.99 -0.28 7.66
CA GLN A 279 -11.10 -1.49 8.46
C GLN A 279 -12.31 -1.40 9.41
N THR A 280 -12.83 -2.52 9.92
CA THR A 280 -13.93 -2.56 10.91
C THR A 280 -13.47 -2.77 12.37
N VAL A 281 -14.39 -3.20 13.25
CA VAL A 281 -14.12 -3.72 14.62
C VAL A 281 -13.61 -5.13 14.56
N HIS A 282 -14.16 -5.88 13.61
CA HIS A 282 -14.11 -7.33 13.63
C HIS A 282 -12.73 -7.81 13.15
N THR A 283 -12.02 -6.92 12.46
CA THR A 283 -10.67 -7.04 11.95
C THR A 283 -9.64 -6.24 12.76
N ASN A 284 -10.07 -5.32 13.63
CA ASN A 284 -9.23 -4.21 14.07
C ASN A 284 -9.52 -3.67 15.50
N GLU A 285 -8.50 -3.26 16.27
CA GLU A 285 -8.56 -2.81 17.69
C GLU A 285 -7.84 -1.46 17.97
N ASN A 286 -8.52 -0.42 18.49
CA ASN A 286 -7.93 0.90 18.80
C ASN A 286 -7.30 0.91 20.20
N TYR A 287 -7.70 -0.01 21.09
CA TYR A 287 -7.37 0.02 22.52
C TYR A 287 -7.81 1.31 23.25
N GLY A 288 -8.80 2.04 22.71
CA GLY A 288 -9.23 3.34 23.22
C GLY A 288 -8.30 4.50 22.88
N ILE A 289 -7.24 4.27 22.09
CA ILE A 289 -6.27 5.28 21.67
C ILE A 289 -6.90 6.17 20.58
N THR A 290 -6.80 7.49 20.75
CA THR A 290 -7.33 8.46 19.77
C THR A 290 -6.48 8.50 18.49
N TYR A 291 -6.92 9.23 17.47
CA TYR A 291 -6.28 9.25 16.16
C TYR A 291 -4.95 9.99 16.18
N ASP A 292 -3.91 9.38 15.65
CA ASP A 292 -2.60 10.02 15.53
C ASP A 292 -2.27 10.39 14.09
N TYR A 293 -2.26 11.70 13.82
CA TYR A 293 -1.84 12.26 12.55
C TYR A 293 -0.35 12.02 12.24
N GLY A 294 0.48 11.79 13.27
CA GLY A 294 1.94 11.61 13.19
C GLY A 294 2.42 10.17 13.40
N SER A 295 1.49 9.21 13.40
CA SER A 295 1.79 7.78 13.40
C SER A 295 2.65 7.41 12.19
N ILE A 296 3.67 6.56 12.38
CA ILE A 296 4.49 6.03 11.29
C ILE A 296 3.65 5.25 10.27
N MET A 297 2.51 4.72 10.71
CA MET A 297 1.55 4.00 9.88
C MET A 297 0.53 4.92 9.19
N HIS A 298 0.74 6.25 9.15
CA HIS A 298 -0.14 7.19 8.47
C HIS A 298 0.45 7.65 7.12
N TYR A 299 -0.28 7.48 6.01
CA TYR A 299 0.07 8.06 4.71
C TYR A 299 0.29 9.58 4.75
N GLY A 300 1.11 10.10 3.83
CA GLY A 300 1.28 11.54 3.63
C GLY A 300 0.04 12.22 3.04
N GLY A 301 -0.17 13.50 3.32
CA GLY A 301 -1.38 14.24 2.90
C GLY A 301 -1.65 14.29 1.38
N THR A 302 -0.66 13.94 0.55
CA THR A 302 -0.73 13.86 -0.91
C THR A 302 -0.59 12.44 -1.48
N SER A 303 -0.53 11.39 -0.66
CA SER A 303 -0.45 9.99 -1.14
C SER A 303 -1.59 9.65 -2.09
N ALA A 304 -1.29 8.83 -3.10
CA ALA A 304 -2.17 8.51 -4.24
C ALA A 304 -2.73 9.70 -5.04
N SER A 305 -2.15 10.92 -4.93
CA SER A 305 -2.60 12.09 -5.69
C SER A 305 -2.23 12.01 -7.17
N HIS A 306 -3.16 12.34 -8.07
CA HIS A 306 -2.87 12.45 -9.51
C HIS A 306 -2.36 13.85 -9.93
N ASN A 307 -2.49 14.85 -9.05
CA ASN A 307 -2.23 16.26 -9.36
C ASN A 307 -1.35 16.97 -8.32
N ARG A 308 -0.73 16.20 -7.40
CA ARG A 308 0.08 16.67 -6.25
C ARG A 308 -0.65 17.61 -5.28
N LYS A 309 -1.98 17.66 -5.33
CA LYS A 309 -2.80 18.37 -4.32
C LYS A 309 -3.25 17.39 -3.23
N PRO A 310 -3.58 17.89 -2.01
CA PRO A 310 -3.94 17.05 -0.88
C PRO A 310 -5.12 16.11 -1.17
N THR A 311 -4.90 14.82 -0.92
CA THR A 311 -5.90 13.74 -0.97
C THR A 311 -6.50 13.51 0.41
N MET A 312 -5.73 13.75 1.48
CA MET A 312 -6.18 13.76 2.87
C MET A 312 -6.06 15.17 3.45
N VAL A 313 -7.12 15.63 4.13
CA VAL A 313 -7.16 16.94 4.78
C VAL A 313 -7.58 16.76 6.25
N PRO A 314 -6.69 17.02 7.23
CA PRO A 314 -7.05 16.92 8.64
C PRO A 314 -8.04 18.01 9.05
N PHE A 315 -8.87 17.75 10.06
CA PHE A 315 -9.83 18.72 10.60
C PHE A 315 -9.14 19.90 11.27
N ASP A 316 -8.10 19.68 12.10
CA ASP A 316 -7.14 20.74 12.41
C ASP A 316 -6.07 20.79 11.32
N THR A 317 -6.11 21.85 10.51
CA THR A 317 -5.19 22.07 9.39
C THR A 317 -3.73 22.23 9.82
N LYS A 318 -3.43 22.44 11.10
CA LYS A 318 -2.05 22.44 11.63
C LYS A 318 -1.36 21.09 11.47
N HIS A 319 -2.12 19.98 11.38
CA HIS A 319 -1.56 18.64 11.15
C HIS A 319 -1.22 18.33 9.68
N GLN A 320 -1.34 19.31 8.76
CA GLN A 320 -1.05 19.11 7.34
C GLN A 320 0.34 18.48 7.09
N GLU A 321 1.36 18.97 7.78
CA GLU A 321 2.76 18.51 7.65
C GLU A 321 3.13 17.44 8.69
N THR A 322 2.14 16.97 9.48
CA THR A 322 2.29 15.84 10.42
C THR A 322 1.99 14.50 9.72
N LEU A 323 1.08 14.49 8.74
CA LEU A 323 0.72 13.32 7.94
C LEU A 323 1.94 12.78 7.17
N GLY A 324 2.21 11.48 7.24
CA GLY A 324 3.39 10.87 6.59
C GLY A 324 4.67 10.96 7.41
N SER A 325 4.56 11.08 8.73
CA SER A 325 5.69 11.04 9.66
C SER A 325 6.56 9.79 9.46
N PRO A 326 7.89 9.93 9.29
CA PRO A 326 8.80 8.78 9.17
C PRO A 326 9.26 8.22 10.53
N PHE A 327 8.64 8.64 11.64
CA PHE A 327 9.03 8.31 13.02
C PHE A 327 7.91 7.55 13.74
N ILE A 328 8.29 6.51 14.49
CA ILE A 328 7.37 5.80 15.39
C ILE A 328 6.89 6.79 16.45
N SER A 329 5.57 6.93 16.59
CA SER A 329 4.98 7.83 17.57
C SER A 329 4.79 7.16 18.93
N PHE A 330 4.50 7.97 19.95
CA PHE A 330 4.09 7.44 21.26
C PHE A 330 2.80 6.59 21.17
N TYR A 331 1.89 6.90 20.24
CA TYR A 331 0.65 6.13 20.07
C TYR A 331 0.88 4.82 19.34
N ASP A 332 1.83 4.77 18.39
CA ASP A 332 2.28 3.53 17.76
C ASP A 332 2.85 2.56 18.82
N LEU A 333 3.73 3.07 19.71
CA LEU A 333 4.31 2.32 20.82
C LEU A 333 3.25 1.86 21.83
N LEU A 334 2.34 2.75 22.25
CA LEU A 334 1.25 2.41 23.18
C LEU A 334 0.29 1.37 22.58
N MET A 335 -0.03 1.50 21.29
CA MET A 335 -0.85 0.53 20.56
C MET A 335 -0.18 -0.84 20.52
N LEU A 336 1.10 -0.89 20.16
CA LEU A 336 1.83 -2.15 20.07
C LEU A 336 2.02 -2.80 21.44
N ASN A 337 2.39 -2.04 22.48
CA ASN A 337 2.48 -2.56 23.84
C ASN A 337 1.12 -3.06 24.36
N THR A 338 0.00 -2.41 24.01
CA THR A 338 -1.32 -2.94 24.39
C THR A 338 -1.68 -4.19 23.58
N HIS A 339 -1.31 -4.24 22.29
CA HIS A 339 -1.56 -5.37 21.40
C HIS A 339 -0.79 -6.64 21.80
N TYR A 340 0.43 -6.49 22.34
CA TYR A 340 1.25 -7.61 22.83
C TYR A 340 1.10 -7.86 24.35
N ASN A 341 0.22 -7.12 25.04
CA ASN A 341 0.03 -7.21 26.50
C ASN A 341 1.32 -6.92 27.32
N CYS A 342 2.01 -5.86 26.94
CA CYS A 342 3.32 -5.44 27.44
C CYS A 342 3.32 -4.09 28.17
N LEU A 343 2.16 -3.62 28.66
CA LEU A 343 2.06 -2.37 29.42
C LEU A 343 2.84 -2.38 30.75
N GLY A 344 3.29 -3.54 31.23
CA GLY A 344 4.19 -3.68 32.39
C GLY A 344 5.68 -3.66 32.05
N TRP A 345 6.06 -3.32 30.82
CA TRP A 345 7.46 -3.14 30.36
C TRP A 345 7.90 -1.67 30.26
N LEU A 346 6.97 -0.73 30.50
CA LEU A 346 7.20 0.72 30.59
C LEU A 346 7.55 1.14 32.03
#